data_AF-A0A8H9ZYE6-F1
#
_entry.id   AF-A0A8H9ZYE6-F1
#
_cell.length_a   1.000
_cell.length_b   1.000
_cell.length_c   1.000
_cell.angle_alpha   90.00
_cell.angle_beta   90.00
_cell.angle_gamma   90.00
#
_symmetry.space_group_name_H-M   'P 1'
#
loop_
_entity.id
_entity.type
_entity.pdbx_description
1 polymer ?
#
loop_
_entity_poly.entity_id
_entity_poly.type
_entity_poly.pdbx_seq_one_letter_code
_entity_poly.pdbx_strand_id
1 'polypeptide(L)'
;MVQILNTTGLNYHVEQTIANAEERIILISPYLKLSARIKELIEDKNRMKVDIRIIYGKSELNPKDHEWLVSLPYVRLSFCQNLHAKFYANESQSLICSLNLYDFSQINNHELGVLIVKDEDREAFNASITEAQRLIRISTENIPSPTSLQTADSDSKKNQEQKKDFSKSSTKNDEKTFVSIDNKTTDSDDSAGKDDEANAEPANKLTTTNLSKQHKMGLSDMYTKLITAGYLKDNDGKYELTPLGISIGGESKPNRYKKNGEMYFLWPYDISI
;
A
#
# COMPACT_ATOMS: atom_id res chain seq x y z
N MET A 1 -32.37 15.69 -3.56
CA MET A 1 -32.12 16.03 -2.17
C MET A 1 -30.72 15.56 -1.88
N VAL A 2 -30.00 16.37 -1.13
CA VAL A 2 -28.66 16.07 -0.68
C VAL A 2 -28.79 15.51 0.73
N GLN A 3 -28.30 14.29 0.96
CA GLN A 3 -28.39 13.63 2.26
C GLN A 3 -27.01 13.53 2.90
N ILE A 4 -26.91 13.94 4.17
CA ILE A 4 -25.69 13.78 4.97
C ILE A 4 -25.66 12.39 5.58
N LEU A 5 -24.55 11.68 5.42
CA LEU A 5 -24.36 10.32 5.89
C LEU A 5 -23.19 10.23 6.88
N ASN A 6 -23.40 9.44 7.92
CA ASN A 6 -22.34 9.02 8.86
C ASN A 6 -21.65 7.74 8.34
N THR A 7 -20.68 7.21 9.10
CA THR A 7 -19.94 5.98 8.75
C THR A 7 -20.83 4.81 8.32
N THR A 8 -21.86 4.47 9.11
CA THR A 8 -22.76 3.35 8.81
C THR A 8 -23.56 3.59 7.54
N GLY A 9 -24.11 4.80 7.37
CA GLY A 9 -24.83 5.20 6.18
C GLY A 9 -23.95 5.15 4.93
N LEU A 10 -22.71 5.63 5.01
CA LEU A 10 -21.77 5.59 3.89
C LEU A 10 -21.47 4.16 3.43
N ASN A 11 -21.14 3.25 4.36
CA ASN A 11 -20.88 1.85 4.00
C ASN A 11 -22.07 1.21 3.29
N TYR A 12 -23.28 1.41 3.86
CA TYR A 12 -24.51 0.93 3.24
C TYR A 12 -24.68 1.49 1.84
N HIS A 13 -24.56 2.81 1.65
CA HIS A 13 -24.79 3.44 0.36
C HIS A 13 -23.68 3.16 -0.67
N VAL A 14 -22.43 2.91 -0.26
CA VAL A 14 -21.38 2.43 -1.17
C VAL A 14 -21.76 1.06 -1.72
N GLU A 15 -22.17 0.12 -0.87
CA GLU A 15 -22.64 -1.20 -1.32
C GLU A 15 -23.85 -1.08 -2.25
N GLN A 16 -24.85 -0.28 -1.87
CA GLN A 16 -26.04 -0.06 -2.69
C GLN A 16 -25.74 0.59 -4.04
N THR A 17 -24.76 1.49 -4.09
CA THR A 17 -24.34 2.13 -5.35
C THR A 17 -23.85 1.09 -6.35
N ILE A 18 -23.08 0.10 -5.89
CA ILE A 18 -22.58 -0.98 -6.74
C ILE A 18 -23.70 -1.98 -7.03
N ALA A 19 -24.44 -2.41 -6.00
CA ALA A 19 -25.48 -3.43 -6.13
C ALA A 19 -26.63 -3.02 -7.05
N ASN A 20 -27.02 -1.74 -7.04
CA ASN A 20 -28.14 -1.24 -7.83
C ASN A 20 -27.73 -0.64 -9.19
N ALA A 21 -26.44 -0.72 -9.57
CA ALA A 21 -26.00 -0.22 -10.87
C ALA A 21 -26.47 -1.11 -12.02
N GLU A 22 -27.00 -0.49 -13.07
CA GLU A 22 -27.49 -1.16 -14.28
C GLU A 22 -26.68 -0.79 -15.53
N GLU A 23 -26.11 0.41 -15.58
CA GLU A 23 -25.41 0.91 -16.77
C GLU A 23 -23.91 1.10 -16.50
N ARG A 24 -23.57 1.75 -15.38
CA ARG A 24 -22.18 2.10 -15.08
C ARG A 24 -21.89 2.19 -13.59
N ILE A 25 -20.63 1.96 -13.25
CA ILE A 25 -20.09 2.21 -11.91
C ILE A 25 -18.82 3.05 -12.05
N ILE A 26 -18.67 4.07 -11.22
CA ILE A 26 -17.45 4.86 -11.08
C ILE A 26 -16.99 4.76 -9.64
N LEU A 27 -15.81 4.18 -9.41
CA LEU A 27 -15.16 4.09 -8.11
C LEU A 27 -13.85 4.88 -8.15
N ILE A 28 -13.77 5.94 -7.36
CA ILE A 28 -12.57 6.77 -7.22
C ILE A 28 -12.16 6.71 -5.77
N SER A 29 -10.97 6.19 -5.49
CA SER A 29 -10.44 6.12 -4.13
C SER A 29 -8.92 6.05 -4.20
N PRO A 30 -8.15 6.84 -3.43
CA PRO A 30 -6.70 6.79 -3.45
C PRO A 30 -6.16 5.39 -3.12
N TYR A 31 -6.82 4.71 -2.18
CA TYR A 31 -6.51 3.36 -1.74
C TYR A 31 -7.62 2.40 -2.16
N LEU A 32 -7.23 1.22 -2.61
CA LEU A 32 -8.13 0.19 -3.11
C LEU A 32 -7.86 -1.11 -2.34
N LYS A 33 -8.54 -1.30 -1.19
CA LYS A 33 -8.59 -2.59 -0.49
C LYS A 33 -10.05 -3.05 -0.43
N LEU A 34 -10.42 -3.83 -1.43
CA LEU A 34 -11.80 -4.26 -1.64
C LEU A 34 -12.15 -5.44 -0.72
N SER A 35 -13.27 -5.31 -0.02
CA SER A 35 -13.86 -6.40 0.78
C SER A 35 -14.30 -7.55 -0.11
N ALA A 36 -14.40 -8.76 0.44
CA ALA A 36 -14.98 -9.91 -0.27
C ALA A 36 -16.37 -9.59 -0.84
N ARG A 37 -17.19 -8.88 -0.06
CA ARG A 37 -18.54 -8.44 -0.45
C ARG A 37 -18.52 -7.51 -1.66
N ILE A 38 -17.61 -6.53 -1.69
CA ILE A 38 -17.47 -5.60 -2.83
C ILE A 38 -16.93 -6.33 -4.06
N LYS A 39 -16.00 -7.28 -3.87
CA LYS A 39 -15.49 -8.11 -4.98
C LYS A 39 -16.62 -8.92 -5.63
N GLU A 40 -17.44 -9.60 -4.84
CA GLU A 40 -18.63 -10.33 -5.34
C GLU A 40 -19.58 -9.43 -6.13
N LEU A 41 -19.85 -8.21 -5.64
CA LEU A 41 -20.69 -7.25 -6.34
C LEU A 41 -20.07 -6.80 -7.68
N ILE A 42 -18.77 -6.56 -7.73
CA ILE A 42 -18.07 -6.20 -8.97
C ILE A 42 -18.13 -7.36 -9.97
N GLU A 43 -17.96 -8.61 -9.54
CA GLU A 43 -18.06 -9.78 -10.42
C GLU A 43 -19.47 -9.95 -10.99
N ASP A 44 -20.50 -9.80 -10.16
CA ASP A 44 -21.90 -9.85 -10.60
C ASP A 44 -22.18 -8.76 -11.64
N LYS A 45 -21.76 -7.52 -11.38
CA LYS A 45 -21.94 -6.40 -12.31
C LYS A 45 -21.14 -6.55 -13.61
N ASN A 46 -19.96 -7.15 -13.54
CA ASN A 46 -19.20 -7.53 -14.72
C ASN A 46 -19.93 -8.60 -15.55
N ARG A 47 -20.59 -9.60 -14.93
CA ARG A 47 -21.43 -10.58 -15.65
C ARG A 47 -22.64 -9.92 -16.31
N MET A 48 -23.21 -8.91 -15.66
CA MET A 48 -24.28 -8.07 -16.21
C MET A 48 -23.80 -7.08 -17.29
N LYS A 49 -22.49 -7.03 -17.58
CA LYS A 49 -21.88 -6.15 -18.59
C LYS A 49 -21.98 -4.65 -18.28
N VAL A 50 -22.09 -4.30 -17.00
CA VAL A 50 -22.07 -2.91 -16.51
C VAL A 50 -20.68 -2.31 -16.75
N ASP A 51 -20.58 -1.06 -17.25
CA ASP A 51 -19.28 -0.39 -17.44
C ASP A 51 -18.70 0.06 -16.09
N ILE A 52 -17.68 -0.64 -15.60
CA ILE A 52 -17.07 -0.38 -14.28
C ILE A 52 -15.75 0.36 -14.49
N ARG A 53 -15.62 1.55 -13.92
CA ARG A 53 -14.40 2.37 -13.97
C ARG A 53 -13.86 2.57 -12.58
N ILE A 54 -12.61 2.16 -12.37
CA ILE A 54 -11.93 2.25 -11.08
C ILE A 54 -10.69 3.11 -11.24
N ILE A 55 -10.62 4.17 -10.44
CA ILE A 55 -9.48 5.09 -10.38
C ILE A 55 -8.84 5.00 -9.00
N TYR A 56 -7.56 4.67 -8.98
CA TYR A 56 -6.75 4.65 -7.76
C TYR A 56 -5.55 5.58 -7.90
N GLY A 57 -4.87 5.94 -6.80
CA GLY A 57 -3.78 6.92 -6.88
C GLY A 57 -2.66 6.80 -5.88
N LYS A 58 -2.68 5.78 -5.03
CA LYS A 58 -1.52 5.37 -4.23
C LYS A 58 -1.13 3.94 -4.58
N SER A 59 0.17 3.73 -4.75
CA SER A 59 0.75 2.44 -5.12
C SER A 59 0.78 1.54 -3.90
N GLU A 60 -0.14 0.58 -3.85
CA GLU A 60 -0.01 -0.73 -3.19
C GLU A 60 -1.29 -1.56 -3.42
N LEU A 61 -1.80 -1.60 -4.67
CA LEU A 61 -2.79 -2.61 -5.00
C LEU A 61 -2.10 -3.97 -4.91
N ASN A 62 -2.68 -4.89 -4.14
CA ASN A 62 -2.18 -6.25 -4.07
C ASN A 62 -2.09 -6.81 -5.51
N PRO A 63 -0.96 -7.38 -5.94
CA PRO A 63 -0.82 -7.93 -7.29
C PRO A 63 -1.97 -8.87 -7.69
N LYS A 64 -2.48 -9.68 -6.74
CA LYS A 64 -3.64 -10.55 -6.97
C LYS A 64 -4.91 -9.79 -7.30
N ASP A 65 -5.17 -8.69 -6.59
CA ASP A 65 -6.36 -7.86 -6.81
C ASP A 65 -6.23 -7.06 -8.10
N HIS A 66 -5.01 -6.62 -8.44
CA HIS A 66 -4.72 -5.99 -9.72
C HIS A 66 -4.97 -6.96 -10.88
N GLU A 67 -4.39 -8.16 -10.85
CA GLU A 67 -4.59 -9.19 -11.87
C GLU A 67 -6.07 -9.58 -12.00
N TRP A 68 -6.77 -9.74 -10.88
CA TRP A 68 -8.20 -10.02 -10.87
C TRP A 68 -9.01 -8.90 -11.52
N LEU A 69 -8.82 -7.63 -11.14
CA LEU A 69 -9.54 -6.51 -11.73
C LEU A 69 -9.29 -6.38 -13.24
N VAL A 70 -8.03 -6.56 -13.68
CA VAL A 70 -7.67 -6.48 -15.10
C VAL A 70 -8.22 -7.67 -15.90
N SER A 71 -8.46 -8.82 -15.26
CA SER A 71 -9.07 -9.98 -15.91
C SER A 71 -10.55 -9.81 -16.26
N LEU A 72 -11.23 -8.82 -15.66
CA LEU A 72 -12.65 -8.57 -15.84
C LEU A 72 -12.90 -7.67 -17.08
N PRO A 73 -13.56 -8.16 -18.14
CA PRO A 73 -13.64 -7.45 -19.43
C PRO A 73 -14.43 -6.13 -19.39
N TYR A 74 -15.31 -5.95 -18.41
CA TYR A 74 -16.10 -4.73 -18.25
C TYR A 74 -15.56 -3.81 -17.13
N VAL A 75 -14.37 -4.12 -16.61
CA VAL A 75 -13.67 -3.30 -15.62
C VAL A 75 -12.50 -2.58 -16.28
N ARG A 76 -12.44 -1.27 -16.09
CA ARG A 76 -11.32 -0.42 -16.49
C ARG A 76 -10.63 0.10 -15.25
N LEU A 77 -9.35 -0.22 -15.12
CA LEU A 77 -8.52 0.22 -14.01
C LEU A 77 -7.55 1.31 -14.49
N SER A 78 -7.61 2.47 -13.84
CA SER A 78 -6.78 3.63 -14.18
C SER A 78 -6.07 4.18 -12.94
N PHE A 79 -4.86 4.69 -13.13
CA PHE A 79 -4.09 5.33 -12.06
C PHE A 79 -4.09 6.85 -12.20
N CYS A 80 -4.30 7.57 -11.11
CA CYS A 80 -4.23 9.03 -11.04
C CYS A 80 -3.22 9.44 -9.98
N GLN A 81 -2.12 10.05 -10.39
CA GLN A 81 -1.13 10.61 -9.48
C GLN A 81 -1.77 11.67 -8.57
N ASN A 82 -1.39 11.70 -7.29
CA ASN A 82 -1.87 12.66 -6.29
C ASN A 82 -3.40 12.62 -6.06
N LEU A 83 -4.04 11.46 -6.28
CA LEU A 83 -5.45 11.29 -5.96
C LEU A 83 -5.66 11.33 -4.44
N HIS A 84 -6.68 12.06 -4.00
CA HIS A 84 -7.17 12.01 -2.61
C HIS A 84 -8.71 11.97 -2.51
N ALA A 85 -9.38 12.16 -3.65
CA ALA A 85 -10.83 12.10 -3.75
C ALA A 85 -11.34 10.71 -3.42
N LYS A 86 -12.41 10.63 -2.62
CA LYS A 86 -13.24 9.43 -2.52
C LYS A 86 -14.61 9.75 -3.09
N PHE A 87 -14.94 9.08 -4.17
CA PHE A 87 -16.15 9.32 -4.93
C PHE A 87 -16.67 8.00 -5.50
N TYR A 88 -17.95 7.75 -5.30
CA TYR A 88 -18.60 6.52 -5.74
C TYR A 88 -19.91 6.88 -6.43
N ALA A 89 -20.14 6.38 -7.64
CA ALA A 89 -21.35 6.72 -8.37
C ALA A 89 -21.80 5.60 -9.30
N ASN A 90 -23.10 5.61 -9.60
CA ASN A 90 -23.71 4.87 -10.69
C ASN A 90 -24.57 5.83 -11.54
N GLU A 91 -25.50 5.31 -12.34
CA GLU A 91 -26.39 6.13 -13.17
C GLU A 91 -27.47 6.93 -12.43
N SER A 92 -27.77 6.57 -11.19
CA SER A 92 -28.88 7.12 -10.39
C SER A 92 -28.43 7.95 -9.17
N GLN A 93 -27.24 7.71 -8.63
CA GLN A 93 -26.73 8.42 -7.46
C GLN A 93 -25.20 8.55 -7.44
N SER A 94 -24.72 9.53 -6.67
CA SER A 94 -23.29 9.72 -6.40
C SER A 94 -23.04 10.03 -4.92
N LEU A 95 -21.88 9.60 -4.42
CA LEU A 95 -21.41 9.82 -3.06
C LEU A 95 -20.08 10.57 -3.11
N ILE A 96 -19.99 11.65 -2.34
CA ILE A 96 -18.75 12.37 -2.04
C ILE A 96 -18.50 12.20 -0.55
N CYS A 97 -17.36 11.61 -0.16
CA CYS A 97 -17.14 11.27 1.25
C CYS A 97 -15.67 11.24 1.66
N SER A 98 -15.43 11.07 2.97
CA SER A 98 -14.11 10.84 3.55
C SER A 98 -13.71 9.36 3.63
N LEU A 99 -14.66 8.44 3.42
CA LEU A 99 -14.47 6.99 3.49
C LEU A 99 -13.68 6.48 2.28
N ASN A 100 -12.59 5.75 2.52
CA ASN A 100 -11.90 4.95 1.49
C ASN A 100 -12.56 3.57 1.34
N LEU A 101 -12.34 2.90 0.20
CA LEU A 101 -12.64 1.47 0.02
C LEU A 101 -11.62 0.63 0.83
N TYR A 102 -11.83 0.52 2.15
CA TYR A 102 -10.99 -0.19 3.10
C TYR A 102 -11.82 -0.96 4.12
N ASP A 103 -11.54 -2.25 4.31
CA ASP A 103 -12.25 -3.13 5.25
C ASP A 103 -12.19 -2.65 6.71
N PHE A 104 -11.11 -1.98 7.11
CA PHE A 104 -10.82 -1.67 8.51
C PHE A 104 -11.09 -0.21 8.92
N SER A 105 -11.40 0.70 7.98
CA SER A 105 -11.75 2.10 8.30
C SER A 105 -13.13 2.18 8.97
N GLN A 106 -13.95 1.16 8.73
CA GLN A 106 -15.36 1.13 9.09
C GLN A 106 -15.59 0.98 10.60
N ILE A 107 -14.61 0.48 11.35
CA ILE A 107 -14.76 0.16 12.78
C ILE A 107 -14.25 1.30 13.68
N ASN A 108 -13.24 2.05 13.24
CA ASN A 108 -12.52 3.00 14.11
C ASN A 108 -12.63 4.48 13.68
N ASN A 109 -13.06 4.77 12.45
CA ASN A 109 -13.10 6.15 11.94
C ASN A 109 -14.53 6.70 11.88
N HIS A 110 -14.66 7.97 12.29
CA HIS A 110 -15.87 8.75 12.09
C HIS A 110 -15.82 9.41 10.71
N GLU A 111 -16.63 8.90 9.81
CA GLU A 111 -16.69 9.34 8.43
C GLU A 111 -17.91 10.24 8.22
N LEU A 112 -17.78 11.14 7.25
CA LEU A 112 -18.85 12.01 6.81
C LEU A 112 -18.89 12.01 5.30
N GLY A 113 -20.09 12.07 4.76
CA GLY A 113 -20.24 12.26 3.34
C GLY A 113 -21.64 12.68 2.95
N VAL A 114 -21.77 12.83 1.65
CA VAL A 114 -22.92 13.41 1.00
C VAL A 114 -23.38 12.46 -0.08
N LEU A 115 -24.63 12.01 0.01
CA LEU A 115 -25.34 11.30 -1.04
C LEU A 115 -26.13 12.30 -1.89
N ILE A 116 -25.99 12.17 -3.20
CA ILE A 116 -26.70 12.96 -4.19
C ILE A 116 -27.49 11.98 -5.06
N VAL A 117 -28.82 12.07 -5.01
CA VAL A 117 -29.72 11.29 -5.86
C VAL A 117 -30.10 12.11 -7.08
N LYS A 118 -29.84 11.59 -8.29
CA LYS A 118 -30.02 12.28 -9.56
C LYS A 118 -31.44 12.80 -9.79
N ASP A 119 -32.44 11.99 -9.47
CA ASP A 119 -33.85 12.33 -9.71
C ASP A 119 -34.34 13.46 -8.81
N GLU A 120 -33.66 13.66 -7.68
CA GLU A 120 -34.03 14.68 -6.72
C GLU A 120 -33.12 15.92 -6.76
N ASP A 121 -31.88 15.81 -7.27
CA ASP A 121 -30.96 16.93 -7.52
C ASP A 121 -30.03 16.63 -8.70
N ARG A 122 -30.56 16.89 -9.90
CA ARG A 122 -29.88 16.59 -11.17
C ARG A 122 -28.67 17.49 -11.43
N GLU A 123 -28.71 18.73 -10.95
CA GLU A 123 -27.62 19.69 -11.17
C GLU A 123 -26.38 19.28 -10.36
N ALA A 124 -26.54 19.03 -9.06
CA ALA A 124 -25.44 18.57 -8.21
C ALA A 124 -24.89 17.23 -8.69
N PHE A 125 -25.77 16.30 -9.11
CA PHE A 125 -25.35 15.02 -9.66
C PHE A 125 -24.49 15.21 -10.92
N ASN A 126 -24.96 15.98 -11.91
CA ASN A 126 -24.21 16.22 -13.15
C ASN A 126 -22.88 16.92 -12.90
N ALA A 127 -22.84 17.89 -11.97
CA ALA A 127 -21.60 18.55 -11.57
C ALA A 127 -20.59 17.55 -10.99
N SER A 128 -21.04 16.67 -10.10
CA SER A 128 -20.20 15.62 -9.51
C SER A 128 -19.65 14.63 -10.56
N ILE A 129 -20.49 14.22 -11.52
CA ILE A 129 -20.07 13.32 -12.61
C ILE A 129 -19.09 14.01 -13.57
N THR A 130 -19.27 15.31 -13.83
CA THR A 130 -18.37 16.09 -14.69
C THR A 130 -16.94 16.12 -14.12
N GLU A 131 -16.82 16.32 -12.80
CA GLU A 131 -15.52 16.27 -12.14
C GLU A 131 -14.92 14.86 -12.10
N ALA A 132 -15.75 13.83 -11.84
CA ALA A 132 -15.31 12.45 -11.92
C ALA A 132 -14.78 12.10 -13.34
N GLN A 133 -15.45 12.56 -14.39
CA GLN A 133 -14.99 12.40 -15.77
C GLN A 133 -13.68 13.12 -16.05
N ARG A 134 -13.46 14.31 -15.45
CA ARG A 134 -12.16 14.98 -15.52
C ARG A 134 -11.06 14.12 -14.92
N LEU A 135 -11.28 13.53 -13.74
CA LEU A 135 -10.33 12.60 -13.11
C LEU A 135 -10.05 11.38 -14.00
N ILE A 136 -11.07 10.81 -14.63
CA ILE A 136 -10.90 9.70 -15.59
C ILE A 136 -10.00 10.12 -16.76
N ARG A 137 -10.21 11.31 -17.34
CA ARG A 137 -9.42 11.78 -18.50
C ARG A 137 -7.95 12.03 -18.18
N ILE A 138 -7.64 12.49 -16.97
CA ILE A 138 -6.24 12.74 -16.56
C ILE A 138 -5.56 11.48 -16.00
N SER A 139 -6.34 10.44 -15.68
CA SER A 139 -5.80 9.17 -15.22
C SER A 139 -5.22 8.37 -16.37
N THR A 140 -4.11 7.68 -16.11
CA THR A 140 -3.47 6.80 -17.08
C THR A 140 -4.07 5.41 -16.99
N GLU A 141 -4.62 4.91 -18.09
CA GLU A 141 -4.94 3.49 -18.26
C GLU A 141 -3.61 2.73 -18.29
N ASN A 142 -3.36 1.87 -17.28
CA ASN A 142 -2.12 1.11 -17.09
C ASN A 142 -0.83 1.92 -16.81
N ILE A 143 -0.44 1.96 -15.53
CA ILE A 143 0.98 2.04 -15.14
C ILE A 143 1.46 0.60 -14.91
N PRO A 144 2.66 0.24 -15.41
CA PRO A 144 3.04 -1.15 -15.59
C PRO A 144 3.18 -1.91 -14.27
N SER A 145 3.07 -3.24 -14.38
CA SER A 145 3.33 -4.19 -13.30
C SER A 145 4.57 -3.81 -12.48
N PRO A 146 4.59 -4.12 -11.16
CA PRO A 146 5.59 -3.67 -10.19
C PRO A 146 7.05 -4.06 -10.49
N THR A 147 7.33 -4.68 -11.65
CA THR A 147 8.65 -5.13 -12.09
C THR A 147 9.39 -4.11 -12.97
N SER A 148 8.80 -2.99 -13.38
CA SER A 148 9.40 -2.11 -14.42
C SER A 148 9.83 -0.71 -13.98
N LEU A 149 9.77 -0.39 -12.68
CA LEU A 149 10.33 0.87 -12.14
C LEU A 149 11.78 0.73 -11.62
N GLN A 150 12.57 -0.17 -12.21
CA GLN A 150 14.01 -0.31 -11.92
C GLN A 150 14.89 -0.27 -13.17
N THR A 151 14.54 0.43 -14.25
CA THR A 151 15.51 0.70 -15.33
C THR A 151 15.17 1.99 -16.07
N ALA A 152 15.28 3.13 -15.40
CA ALA A 152 15.25 4.44 -16.05
C ALA A 152 16.00 5.49 -15.24
N ASP A 153 17.17 5.12 -14.70
CA ASP A 153 18.13 6.09 -14.14
C ASP A 153 19.55 5.48 -14.07
N SER A 154 20.01 4.95 -15.20
CA SER A 154 21.41 4.52 -15.35
C SER A 154 21.82 4.45 -16.81
N ASP A 155 21.65 5.53 -17.58
CA ASP A 155 22.32 5.67 -18.88
C ASP A 155 22.60 7.15 -19.19
N SER A 156 23.49 7.73 -18.40
CA SER A 156 24.17 9.00 -18.70
C SER A 156 25.42 9.14 -17.84
N LYS A 157 26.41 8.28 -18.08
CA LYS A 157 27.87 8.51 -17.86
C LYS A 157 28.61 7.17 -17.93
N LYS A 158 29.21 6.88 -19.09
CA LYS A 158 30.61 6.43 -19.24
C LYS A 158 30.83 5.94 -20.67
N ASN A 159 31.24 6.88 -21.53
CA ASN A 159 32.02 6.57 -22.72
C ASN A 159 33.38 7.23 -22.51
N GLN A 160 34.39 6.42 -22.16
CA GLN A 160 35.83 6.59 -22.40
C GLN A 160 36.58 5.57 -21.54
N GLU A 161 36.95 4.42 -22.12
CA GLU A 161 38.34 4.13 -22.50
C GLU A 161 38.48 2.69 -23.01
N GLN A 162 39.29 2.56 -24.05
CA GLN A 162 39.53 1.36 -24.83
C GLN A 162 40.67 0.51 -24.27
N LYS A 163 40.52 -0.81 -24.51
CA LYS A 163 41.53 -1.79 -24.95
C LYS A 163 42.73 -2.13 -24.06
N LYS A 164 42.84 -3.44 -23.78
CA LYS A 164 43.97 -4.39 -23.97
C LYS A 164 43.76 -5.56 -23.00
N ASP A 165 44.25 -6.78 -23.19
CA ASP A 165 44.66 -7.62 -24.31
C ASP A 165 44.67 -9.04 -23.72
N PHE A 166 44.45 -10.04 -24.58
CA PHE A 166 44.96 -11.42 -24.54
C PHE A 166 45.42 -12.12 -23.22
N SER A 167 44.86 -13.32 -23.02
CA SER A 167 45.56 -14.63 -22.93
C SER A 167 45.37 -15.51 -21.66
N LYS A 168 44.70 -16.65 -21.91
CA LYS A 168 45.02 -18.07 -21.59
C LYS A 168 45.52 -18.55 -20.21
N SER A 169 44.89 -19.69 -19.86
CA SER A 169 45.40 -20.90 -19.16
C SER A 169 45.17 -20.94 -17.64
N SER A 170 44.31 -21.86 -17.16
CA SER A 170 44.62 -23.22 -16.65
C SER A 170 45.16 -23.17 -15.20
N THR A 171 44.78 -23.97 -14.20
CA THR A 171 44.26 -25.35 -14.17
C THR A 171 43.79 -25.65 -12.73
N LYS A 172 42.71 -26.42 -12.59
CA LYS A 172 42.53 -27.62 -11.73
C LYS A 172 42.66 -27.61 -10.18
N ASN A 173 41.89 -28.57 -9.64
CA ASN A 173 41.91 -29.26 -8.34
C ASN A 173 41.06 -28.64 -7.21
N ASP A 174 40.27 -29.35 -6.40
CA ASP A 174 39.94 -30.78 -6.28
C ASP A 174 38.64 -30.96 -5.44
N GLU A 175 37.96 -32.09 -5.72
CA GLU A 175 37.21 -33.00 -4.83
C GLU A 175 36.07 -32.54 -3.88
N LYS A 176 34.86 -33.07 -4.24
CA LYS A 176 33.87 -33.80 -3.43
C LYS A 176 34.06 -33.86 -1.91
N THR A 177 33.01 -33.51 -1.16
CA THR A 177 32.35 -34.49 -0.26
C THR A 177 30.91 -34.09 0.07
N PHE A 178 30.04 -35.08 -0.07
CA PHE A 178 28.62 -35.08 0.22
C PHE A 178 28.45 -35.92 1.48
N VAL A 179 28.05 -35.35 2.62
CA VAL A 179 27.51 -36.12 3.76
C VAL A 179 26.45 -35.28 4.46
N SER A 180 25.21 -35.76 4.34
CA SER A 180 24.06 -35.42 5.17
C SER A 180 24.31 -35.83 6.63
N ILE A 181 23.81 -35.05 7.59
CA ILE A 181 23.22 -35.55 8.84
C ILE A 181 22.13 -34.55 9.25
N ASP A 182 20.93 -35.09 9.38
CA ASP A 182 19.74 -34.48 9.95
C ASP A 182 19.96 -34.01 11.39
N ASN A 183 19.32 -32.90 11.77
CA ASN A 183 18.53 -32.92 12.99
C ASN A 183 17.35 -31.94 12.94
N LYS A 184 16.28 -32.42 13.56
CA LYS A 184 14.87 -32.10 13.45
C LYS A 184 14.45 -31.17 14.58
N THR A 185 13.72 -30.10 14.27
CA THR A 185 12.76 -29.36 15.14
C THR A 185 11.98 -28.40 14.24
N THR A 186 10.81 -28.74 13.68
CA THR A 186 9.43 -28.56 14.20
C THR A 186 9.12 -27.23 14.89
N ASP A 187 8.14 -26.55 14.28
CA ASP A 187 7.17 -25.54 14.76
C ASP A 187 7.61 -24.10 15.08
N SER A 188 7.13 -23.13 14.27
CA SER A 188 5.91 -22.33 14.54
C SER A 188 5.96 -20.88 13.98
N ASP A 189 4.85 -20.49 13.35
CA ASP A 189 4.31 -19.14 13.14
C ASP A 189 5.18 -18.03 12.53
N ASP A 190 5.19 -18.00 11.20
CA ASP A 190 5.57 -16.82 10.41
C ASP A 190 4.35 -15.88 10.26
N SER A 191 4.07 -15.12 11.32
CA SER A 191 3.06 -14.05 11.34
C SER A 191 3.71 -12.68 11.48
N ALA A 192 4.38 -12.22 10.43
CA ALA A 192 4.85 -10.84 10.33
C ALA A 192 3.75 -9.94 9.73
N GLY A 193 2.93 -9.36 10.62
CA GLY A 193 1.93 -8.36 10.29
C GLY A 193 2.52 -7.17 9.55
N LYS A 194 1.90 -6.82 8.41
CA LYS A 194 2.09 -5.56 7.69
C LYS A 194 1.04 -4.58 8.18
N ASP A 195 1.40 -3.75 9.15
CA ASP A 195 0.59 -2.61 9.58
C ASP A 195 1.43 -1.33 9.46
N ASP A 196 1.21 -0.58 8.38
CA ASP A 196 1.56 0.83 8.28
C ASP A 196 0.25 1.60 8.00
N GLU A 197 -0.50 1.95 9.04
CA GLU A 197 -1.38 3.14 9.07
C GLU A 197 -1.98 3.35 10.47
N ALA A 198 -1.18 3.88 11.41
CA ALA A 198 -1.69 4.55 12.61
C ALA A 198 -0.62 5.42 13.30
N ASN A 199 0.00 6.33 12.57
CA ASN A 199 0.50 7.62 13.07
C ASN A 199 0.98 8.40 11.85
N ALA A 200 0.64 9.68 11.73
CA ALA A 200 1.43 10.58 10.91
C ALA A 200 2.83 10.61 11.56
N GLU A 201 3.72 9.73 11.09
CA GLU A 201 5.13 9.80 11.47
C GLU A 201 5.65 11.16 10.98
N PRO A 202 6.36 11.93 11.83
CA PRO A 202 6.95 13.18 11.38
C PRO A 202 7.77 12.88 10.15
N ALA A 203 7.63 13.68 9.08
CA ALA A 203 8.14 13.41 7.72
C ALA A 203 9.64 13.06 7.62
N ASN A 204 10.38 13.15 8.73
CA ASN A 204 11.81 12.91 8.84
C ASN A 204 12.17 11.72 9.76
N LYS A 205 11.23 10.84 10.16
CA LYS A 205 11.54 9.65 10.97
C LYS A 205 11.04 8.36 10.34
N LEU A 206 11.76 7.26 10.61
CA LEU A 206 11.51 5.91 10.10
C LEU A 206 11.50 4.91 11.23
N THR A 207 10.64 3.90 11.13
CA THR A 207 10.69 2.71 12.00
C THR A 207 12.01 1.93 11.81
N THR A 208 12.47 1.17 12.81
CA THR A 208 13.65 0.29 12.66
C THR A 208 13.53 -0.65 11.44
N THR A 209 12.31 -1.12 11.15
CA THR A 209 12.02 -1.97 9.99
C THR A 209 12.20 -1.21 8.66
N ASN A 210 11.76 0.04 8.59
CA ASN A 210 11.93 0.83 7.37
C ASN A 210 13.37 1.34 7.22
N LEU A 211 14.05 1.61 8.33
CA LEU A 211 15.48 1.90 8.35
C LEU A 211 16.31 0.72 7.84
N SER A 212 15.98 -0.53 8.21
CA SER A 212 16.71 -1.71 7.71
C SER A 212 16.56 -1.88 6.20
N LYS A 213 15.38 -1.62 5.66
CA LYS A 213 15.12 -1.61 4.21
C LYS A 213 15.94 -0.51 3.51
N GLN A 214 15.99 0.70 4.07
CA GLN A 214 16.78 1.80 3.51
C GLN A 214 18.26 1.44 3.41
N HIS A 215 18.81 0.76 4.43
CA HIS A 215 20.20 0.31 4.45
C HIS A 215 20.43 -1.05 3.76
N LYS A 216 19.40 -1.62 3.11
CA LYS A 216 19.44 -2.90 2.39
C LYS A 216 20.01 -4.05 3.25
N MET A 217 19.64 -4.11 4.52
CA MET A 217 20.08 -5.16 5.46
C MET A 217 18.91 -5.81 6.20
N GLY A 218 19.16 -6.98 6.80
CA GLY A 218 18.17 -7.67 7.61
C GLY A 218 17.79 -6.88 8.87
N LEU A 219 16.58 -7.11 9.38
CA LEU A 219 16.11 -6.46 10.62
C LEU A 219 17.01 -6.82 11.81
N SER A 220 17.42 -8.08 11.92
CA SER A 220 18.34 -8.55 12.97
C SER A 220 19.69 -7.84 12.91
N ASP A 221 20.24 -7.64 11.71
CA ASP A 221 21.52 -6.95 11.51
C ASP A 221 21.42 -5.47 11.88
N MET A 222 20.27 -4.85 11.57
CA MET A 222 20.00 -3.47 11.96
C MET A 222 19.95 -3.30 13.49
N TYR A 223 19.26 -4.18 14.22
CA TYR A 223 19.28 -4.16 15.69
C TYR A 223 20.69 -4.34 16.24
N THR A 224 21.45 -5.28 15.68
CA THR A 224 22.86 -5.51 16.07
C THR A 224 23.71 -4.25 15.89
N LYS A 225 23.55 -3.55 14.77
CA LYS A 225 24.24 -2.29 14.50
C LYS A 225 23.82 -1.18 15.45
N LEU A 226 22.54 -1.00 15.72
CA LEU A 226 22.03 0.01 16.65
C LEU A 226 22.51 -0.24 18.08
N ILE A 227 22.67 -1.50 18.49
CA ILE A 227 23.27 -1.88 19.77
C ILE A 227 24.78 -1.61 19.77
N THR A 228 25.48 -1.98 18.70
CA THR A 228 26.93 -1.77 18.57
C THR A 228 27.29 -0.28 18.55
N ALA A 229 26.45 0.55 17.91
CA ALA A 229 26.56 2.01 17.91
C ALA A 229 26.15 2.64 19.26
N GLY A 230 25.63 1.85 20.21
CA GLY A 230 25.23 2.29 21.54
C GLY A 230 23.90 3.03 21.59
N TYR A 231 23.08 2.97 20.53
CA TYR A 231 21.77 3.63 20.47
C TYR A 231 20.65 2.80 21.12
N LEU A 232 20.78 1.48 21.10
CA LEU A 232 19.90 0.53 21.77
C LEU A 232 20.67 -0.32 22.79
N LYS A 233 19.95 -0.78 23.81
CA LYS A 233 20.43 -1.79 24.76
C LYS A 233 19.49 -2.99 24.73
N ASP A 234 20.05 -4.19 24.70
CA ASP A 234 19.30 -5.43 24.87
C ASP A 234 19.27 -5.82 26.35
N ASN A 235 18.07 -6.02 26.90
CA ASN A 235 17.82 -6.58 28.22
C ASN A 235 16.96 -7.86 28.04
N ASP A 236 17.60 -9.01 27.88
CA ASP A 236 16.95 -10.33 27.76
C ASP A 236 15.87 -10.41 26.65
N GLY A 237 16.19 -9.88 25.47
CA GLY A 237 15.28 -9.87 24.31
C GLY A 237 14.31 -8.69 24.28
N LYS A 238 14.38 -7.79 25.27
CA LYS A 238 13.70 -6.50 25.26
C LYS A 238 14.68 -5.38 24.98
N TYR A 239 14.52 -4.74 23.83
CA TYR A 239 15.31 -3.58 23.46
C TYR A 239 14.81 -2.32 24.17
N GLU A 240 15.75 -1.46 24.57
CA GLU A 240 15.48 -0.16 25.18
C GLU A 240 16.37 0.91 24.55
N LEU A 241 15.85 2.14 24.45
CA LEU A 241 16.59 3.30 23.97
C LEU A 241 17.60 3.77 25.02
N THR A 242 18.85 3.94 24.61
CA THR A 242 19.88 4.53 25.47
C THR A 242 19.78 6.06 25.47
N PRO A 243 20.42 6.76 26.43
CA PRO A 243 20.54 8.22 26.38
C PRO A 243 21.14 8.73 25.06
N LEU A 244 22.09 7.98 24.47
CA LEU A 244 22.68 8.32 23.18
C LEU A 244 21.67 8.19 22.05
N GLY A 245 20.89 7.09 22.02
CA GLY A 245 19.81 6.88 21.05
C GLY A 245 18.73 7.97 21.11
N ILE A 246 18.39 8.45 22.30
CA ILE A 246 17.46 9.59 22.47
C ILE A 246 18.09 10.88 21.95
N SER A 247 19.38 11.13 22.23
CA SER A 247 20.07 12.37 21.84
C SER A 247 20.16 12.57 20.32
N ILE A 248 20.23 11.48 19.56
CA ILE A 248 20.22 11.51 18.10
C ILE A 248 18.79 11.56 17.52
N GLY A 249 17.77 11.72 18.36
CA GLY A 249 16.37 11.83 17.91
C GLY A 249 15.61 10.52 17.82
N GLY A 250 16.13 9.43 18.39
CA GLY A 250 15.42 8.16 18.53
C GLY A 250 14.22 8.27 19.48
N GLU A 251 13.08 7.70 19.10
CA GLU A 251 11.87 7.66 19.95
C GLU A 251 11.39 6.22 20.11
N SER A 252 10.96 5.86 21.32
CA SER A 252 10.22 4.62 21.58
C SER A 252 8.72 4.91 21.60
N LYS A 253 7.94 4.06 20.95
CA LYS A 253 6.48 4.14 20.92
C LYS A 253 5.89 2.77 21.29
N PRO A 254 4.78 2.73 22.03
CA PRO A 254 4.11 1.47 22.33
C PRO A 254 3.49 0.89 21.05
N ASN A 255 3.76 -0.39 20.79
CA ASN A 255 3.14 -1.12 19.70
C ASN A 255 1.70 -1.48 20.09
N ARG A 256 0.73 -0.77 19.50
CA ARG A 256 -0.70 -0.95 19.77
C ARG A 256 -1.26 -2.30 19.29
N TYR A 257 -0.53 -3.01 18.43
CA TYR A 257 -0.94 -4.29 17.86
C TYR A 257 -0.46 -5.51 18.66
N LYS A 258 0.53 -5.34 19.55
CA LYS A 258 1.03 -6.42 20.40
C LYS A 258 0.51 -6.29 21.83
N LYS A 259 -0.28 -7.28 22.26
CA LYS A 259 -0.88 -7.35 23.62
C LYS A 259 0.15 -7.34 24.77
N ASN A 260 1.43 -7.58 24.48
CA ASN A 260 2.51 -7.65 25.47
C ASN A 260 3.16 -6.29 25.76
N GLY A 261 2.68 -5.18 25.16
CA GLY A 261 3.24 -3.85 25.40
C GLY A 261 4.65 -3.67 24.81
N GLU A 262 4.99 -4.43 23.78
CA GLU A 262 6.27 -4.27 23.08
C GLU A 262 6.39 -2.86 22.49
N MET A 263 7.60 -2.29 22.57
CA MET A 263 7.90 -0.99 22.02
C MET A 263 8.43 -1.15 20.59
N TYR A 264 8.12 -0.20 19.72
CA TYR A 264 8.82 -0.02 18.46
C TYR A 264 9.61 1.29 18.49
N PHE A 265 10.67 1.38 17.67
CA PHE A 265 11.57 2.52 17.65
C PHE A 265 11.48 3.29 16.35
N LEU A 266 11.53 4.61 16.46
CA LEU A 266 11.60 5.56 15.37
C LEU A 266 12.95 6.26 15.39
N TRP A 267 13.53 6.47 14.21
CA TRP A 267 14.86 7.04 14.02
C TRP A 267 14.79 8.14 12.96
N PRO A 268 15.61 9.19 13.03
CA PRO A 268 15.78 10.10 11.89
C PRO A 268 16.23 9.34 10.64
N TYR A 269 15.76 9.76 9.47
CA TYR A 269 16.10 9.10 8.20
C TYR A 269 17.59 9.20 7.84
N ASP A 270 18.30 10.18 8.40
CA ASP A 270 19.71 10.52 8.15
C ASP A 270 20.65 10.02 9.26
N ILE A 271 20.16 9.18 10.17
CA ILE A 271 20.97 8.56 11.22
C ILE A 271 22.19 7.83 10.64
N SER A 272 23.36 8.04 11.25
CA SER A 272 24.59 7.34 10.91
C SER A 272 24.71 6.03 11.70
N ILE A 273 24.80 4.90 10.99
CA ILE A 273 24.82 3.52 11.51
C ILE A 273 25.89 2.66 10.81
#